data_AF-A0A1F5I1H6-F1
#
_entry.id   AF-A0A1F5I1H6-F1
#
_cell.length_a   1.000
_cell.length_b   1.000
_cell.length_c   1.000
_cell.angle_alpha   90.00
_cell.angle_beta   90.00
_cell.angle_gamma   90.00
#
_symmetry.space_group_name_H-M   'P 1'
#
loop_
_entity.id
_entity.type
_entity.pdbx_description
1 polymer ?
#
loop_
_entity_poly.entity_id
_entity_poly.type
_entity_poly.pdbx_seq_one_letter_code
_entity_poly.pdbx_strand_id
1 'polypeptide(L)'
;MAISRAQKLKQLKLKLADLEQVKLKDALAKYGQAYQDSAGSWQENAAWELADEEISVFRAMIAEIKAEIKNIEHQSPNGSLSPSAKLK
;
A
#
# COMPACT_ATOMS: atom_id res chain seq x y z
N MET A 1 -2.67 -3.50 26.03
CA MET A 1 -1.30 -3.99 25.74
C MET A 1 -0.76 -3.20 24.56
N ALA A 2 0.38 -2.53 24.71
CA ALA A 2 1.01 -1.77 23.61
C ALA A 2 1.76 -2.74 22.69
N ILE A 3 1.44 -2.72 21.39
CA ILE A 3 2.16 -3.49 20.36
C ILE A 3 3.55 -2.88 20.19
N SER A 4 4.60 -3.71 20.21
CA SER A 4 5.96 -3.23 20.00
C SER A 4 6.18 -2.79 18.55
N ARG A 5 7.16 -1.90 18.29
CA ARG A 5 7.48 -1.44 16.94
C ARG A 5 7.75 -2.61 15.97
N ALA A 6 8.45 -3.63 16.43
CA ALA A 6 8.74 -4.84 15.66
C ALA A 6 7.46 -5.63 15.32
N GLN A 7 6.53 -5.74 16.28
CA GLN A 7 5.24 -6.40 16.05
C GLN A 7 4.38 -5.60 15.06
N LYS A 8 4.33 -4.27 15.18
CA LYS A 8 3.64 -3.37 14.24
C LYS A 8 4.22 -3.50 12.83
N LEU A 9 5.55 -3.50 12.70
CA LEU A 9 6.25 -3.69 11.42
C LEU A 9 5.88 -5.03 10.77
N LYS A 10 5.90 -6.12 11.56
CA LYS A 10 5.53 -7.46 11.08
C LYS A 10 4.08 -7.49 10.59
N GLN A 11 3.15 -6.89 11.32
CA GLN A 11 1.74 -6.79 10.91
C GLN A 11 1.57 -5.99 9.62
N LEU A 12 2.24 -4.84 9.50
CA LEU A 12 2.19 -4.01 8.30
C LEU A 12 2.76 -4.73 7.08
N LYS A 13 3.88 -5.46 7.24
CA LYS A 13 4.47 -6.26 6.15
C LYS A 13 3.55 -7.41 5.70
N LEU A 14 2.87 -8.08 6.64
CA LEU A 14 1.88 -9.10 6.31
C LEU A 14 0.67 -8.50 5.59
N LYS A 15 0.15 -7.37 6.08
CA LYS A 15 -0.96 -6.65 5.43
C LYS A 15 -0.57 -6.15 4.04
N LEU A 16 0.66 -5.69 3.86
CA LEU A 16 1.20 -5.28 2.57
C LEU A 16 1.24 -6.46 1.60
N ALA A 17 1.74 -7.62 2.04
CA ALA A 17 1.79 -8.82 1.22
C ALA A 17 0.40 -9.31 0.81
N ASP A 18 -0.58 -9.29 1.72
CA ASP A 18 -1.98 -9.62 1.41
C ASP A 18 -2.57 -8.68 0.35
N LEU A 19 -2.36 -7.37 0.51
CA LEU A 19 -2.84 -6.37 -0.45
C LEU A 19 -2.18 -6.51 -1.82
N GLU A 20 -0.86 -6.71 -1.89
CA GLU A 20 -0.13 -6.79 -3.15
C GLU A 20 -0.31 -8.14 -3.86
N GLN A 21 -0.24 -9.24 -3.10
CA GLN A 21 -0.18 -10.58 -3.70
C GLN A 21 -1.54 -11.23 -3.89
N VAL A 22 -2.54 -10.81 -3.11
CA VAL A 22 -3.89 -11.38 -3.19
C VAL A 22 -4.83 -10.35 -3.79
N LYS A 23 -5.09 -9.25 -3.08
CA LYS A 23 -6.19 -8.34 -3.42
C LYS A 23 -5.95 -7.56 -4.71
N LEU A 24 -4.76 -6.99 -4.88
CA LEU A 24 -4.42 -6.26 -6.09
C LEU A 24 -4.35 -7.19 -7.31
N LYS A 25 -3.82 -8.42 -7.15
CA LYS A 25 -3.79 -9.39 -8.25
C LYS A 25 -5.18 -9.85 -8.66
N ASP A 26 -6.06 -10.10 -7.69
CA ASP A 26 -7.45 -10.48 -7.96
C ASP A 26 -8.21 -9.35 -8.66
N ALA A 27 -8.05 -8.10 -8.21
CA ALA A 27 -8.65 -6.93 -8.88
C ALA A 27 -8.12 -6.74 -10.30
N LEU A 28 -6.80 -6.92 -10.53
CA LEU A 28 -6.20 -6.88 -11.87
C LEU A 28 -6.73 -8.00 -12.78
N ALA A 29 -6.95 -9.20 -12.22
CA ALA A 29 -7.54 -10.31 -12.96
C ALA A 29 -8.99 -10.00 -13.38
N LYS A 30 -9.81 -9.48 -12.45
CA LYS A 30 -11.18 -9.03 -12.74
C LYS A 30 -11.24 -7.92 -13.78
N TYR A 31 -10.35 -6.93 -13.67
CA TYR A 31 -10.23 -5.86 -14.65
C TYR A 31 -9.89 -6.41 -16.05
N GLY A 32 -8.93 -7.33 -16.14
CA GLY A 32 -8.56 -7.97 -17.41
C GLY A 32 -9.68 -8.82 -17.99
N GLN A 33 -10.40 -9.56 -17.14
CA GLN A 33 -11.55 -10.36 -17.55
C GLN A 33 -12.69 -9.48 -18.06
N ALA A 34 -13.06 -8.44 -17.31
CA ALA A 34 -14.09 -7.49 -17.71
C ALA A 34 -13.73 -6.78 -19.03
N TYR A 35 -12.46 -6.44 -19.24
CA TYR A 35 -11.98 -5.88 -20.50
C TYR A 35 -12.19 -6.84 -21.68
N GLN A 36 -11.85 -8.11 -21.51
CA GLN A 36 -12.03 -9.13 -22.55
C GLN A 36 -13.51 -9.41 -22.84
N ASP A 37 -14.32 -9.56 -21.80
CA ASP A 37 -15.75 -9.87 -21.89
C ASP A 37 -16.55 -8.73 -22.54
N SER A 38 -16.05 -7.49 -22.45
CA SER A 38 -16.71 -6.31 -23.05
C SER A 38 -16.61 -6.25 -24.57
N ALA A 39 -15.81 -7.11 -25.22
CA ALA A 39 -15.64 -7.16 -26.67
C ALA A 39 -15.36 -5.80 -27.36
N GLY A 40 -14.70 -4.87 -26.64
CA GLY A 40 -14.38 -3.52 -27.14
C GLY A 40 -15.23 -2.38 -26.57
N SER A 41 -16.31 -2.66 -25.83
CA SER A 41 -17.16 -1.66 -25.16
C SER A 41 -16.89 -1.57 -23.65
N TRP A 42 -15.63 -1.75 -23.25
CA TRP A 42 -15.25 -1.83 -21.83
C TRP A 42 -15.44 -0.50 -21.09
N GLN A 43 -15.43 0.63 -21.80
CA GLN A 43 -15.67 1.96 -21.23
C GLN A 43 -17.07 2.11 -20.62
N GLU A 44 -18.05 1.31 -21.08
CA GLU A 44 -19.42 1.31 -20.56
C GLU A 44 -19.69 0.09 -19.66
N ASN A 45 -18.68 -0.76 -19.43
CA ASN A 45 -18.82 -1.94 -18.60
C ASN A 45 -18.60 -1.58 -17.12
N ALA A 46 -19.69 -1.57 -16.35
CA ALA A 46 -19.67 -1.32 -14.91
C ALA A 46 -18.74 -2.27 -14.12
N ALA A 47 -18.55 -3.52 -14.57
CA ALA A 47 -17.62 -4.45 -13.94
C ALA A 47 -16.15 -4.07 -14.19
N TRP A 48 -15.85 -3.47 -15.34
CA TRP A 48 -14.52 -2.97 -15.65
C TRP A 48 -14.22 -1.71 -14.82
N GLU A 49 -15.17 -0.76 -14.77
CA GLU A 49 -15.04 0.48 -14.00
C GLU A 49 -14.86 0.18 -12.50
N LEU A 50 -15.69 -0.70 -11.94
CA LEU A 50 -15.55 -1.12 -10.54
C LEU A 50 -14.19 -1.73 -10.25
N ALA A 51 -13.69 -2.60 -11.14
CA ALA A 51 -12.38 -3.22 -10.95
C ALA A 51 -11.24 -2.20 -11.03
N ASP A 52 -11.34 -1.17 -11.89
CA ASP A 52 -10.38 -0.08 -11.97
C ASP A 52 -10.35 0.80 -10.71
N GLU A 53 -11.53 1.11 -10.16
CA GLU A 53 -11.65 1.81 -8.88
C GLU A 53 -11.04 0.98 -7.73
N GLU A 54 -11.34 -0.32 -7.66
CA GLU A 54 -10.77 -1.23 -6.67
C GLU A 54 -9.24 -1.27 -6.77
N ILE A 55 -8.67 -1.34 -7.98
CA ILE A 55 -7.22 -1.27 -8.20
C ILE A 55 -6.65 0.05 -7.66
N SER A 56 -7.31 1.17 -7.94
CA SER A 56 -6.88 2.49 -7.47
C SER A 56 -6.87 2.60 -5.95
N VAL A 57 -7.91 2.09 -5.29
CA VAL A 57 -7.99 2.02 -3.83
C VAL A 57 -6.87 1.14 -3.26
N PHE A 58 -6.67 -0.06 -3.81
CA PHE A 58 -5.60 -0.95 -3.33
C PHE A 58 -4.21 -0.33 -3.50
N ARG A 59 -3.94 0.35 -4.62
CA ARG A 59 -2.66 1.06 -4.84
C ARG A 59 -2.46 2.18 -3.83
N ALA A 60 -3.50 2.95 -3.51
CA ALA A 60 -3.42 3.99 -2.48
C ALA A 60 -3.13 3.39 -1.09
N MET A 61 -3.84 2.31 -0.71
CA MET A 61 -3.60 1.62 0.56
C MET A 61 -2.20 1.02 0.65
N ILE A 62 -1.69 0.45 -0.44
CA ILE A 62 -0.32 -0.09 -0.53
C ILE A 62 0.70 1.04 -0.33
N ALA A 63 0.50 2.19 -0.98
CA ALA A 63 1.39 3.34 -0.84
C ALA A 63 1.43 3.85 0.61
N GLU A 64 0.28 3.97 1.26
CA GLU A 64 0.18 4.38 2.65
C GLU A 64 0.89 3.40 3.60
N ILE A 65 0.67 2.09 3.44
CA ILE A 65 1.33 1.07 4.26
C ILE A 65 2.85 1.08 4.05
N LYS A 66 3.32 1.25 2.81
CA LYS A 66 4.76 1.39 2.51
C LYS A 66 5.35 2.64 3.17
N ALA A 67 4.64 3.76 3.14
CA ALA A 67 5.06 4.98 3.81
C ALA A 67 5.16 4.79 5.33
N GLU A 68 4.19 4.12 5.94
CA GLU A 68 4.18 3.84 7.38
C GLU A 68 5.30 2.87 7.78
N ILE A 69 5.55 1.81 6.98
CA ILE A 69 6.68 0.91 7.20
C ILE A 69 7.99 1.69 7.18
N LYS A 70 8.19 2.52 6.15
CA LYS A 70 9.39 3.35 5.99
C LYS A 70 9.57 4.31 7.17
N ASN A 71 8.48 4.95 7.62
CA ASN A 71 8.50 5.83 8.78
C ASN A 71 8.95 5.09 10.06
N ILE A 72 8.42 3.90 10.32
CA ILE A 72 8.81 3.08 11.48
C ILE A 72 10.27 2.62 11.39
N GLU A 73 10.74 2.23 10.21
CA GLU A 73 12.14 1.81 9.97
C GLU A 73 13.11 2.99 10.14
N HIS A 74 12.74 4.18 9.69
CA HIS A 74 13.53 5.41 9.81
C HIS A 74 13.52 6.00 11.23
N GLN A 75 12.51 5.72 12.06
CA GLN A 75 12.49 6.04 13.49
C GLN A 75 13.42 5.13 14.34
N SER A 76 14.53 4.68 13.75
CA SER A 76 15.63 4.08 14.49
C SER A 76 16.14 5.07 15.55
N PRO A 77 16.44 4.62 16.78
CA PRO A 77 16.70 5.48 17.94
C PRO A 77 18.07 6.17 17.92
N ASN A 78 18.74 6.27 16.76
CA ASN A 78 19.99 7.00 16.60
C ASN A 78 19.77 8.35 15.91
N GLY A 79 18.72 9.06 16.34
CA GLY A 79 18.76 10.51 16.36
C GLY A 79 19.67 10.91 17.52
N SER A 80 20.97 10.97 17.24
CA SER A 80 21.98 11.45 18.18
C SER A 80 21.49 12.75 18.82
N LEU A 81 21.24 12.69 20.13
CA LEU A 81 21.10 13.85 20.99
C LEU A 81 22.37 14.70 20.83
N SER A 82 22.27 15.92 20.34
CA SER A 82 22.33 17.13 21.19
C SER A 82 22.69 18.40 20.39
N PRO A 83 22.25 19.59 20.85
CA PRO A 83 22.35 20.88 20.16
C PRO A 83 23.61 21.67 20.57
N SER A 84 23.87 22.77 19.84
CA SER A 84 24.87 23.83 20.07
C SER A 84 26.32 23.55 19.64
N ALA A 85 26.80 24.35 18.68
CA ALA A 85 27.92 25.29 18.84
C ALA A 85 28.60 25.64 17.49
N LYS A 86 28.42 26.87 17.00
CA LYS A 86 29.49 27.88 16.98
C LYS A 86 28.99 29.21 16.44
N LEU A 87 29.13 30.23 17.28
CA LEU A 87 29.33 31.62 16.88
C LEU A 87 30.31 31.70 15.71
N LYS A 88 30.02 32.57 14.75
CA LYS A 88 31.02 33.48 14.20
C LYS A 88 30.35 34.79 13.82
#